data_AF-A0A7G3AMZ4-F1
#
_entry.id   AF-A0A7G3AMZ4-F1
#
_cell.length_a   1.000
_cell.length_b   1.000
_cell.length_c   1.000
_cell.angle_alpha   90.00
_cell.angle_beta   90.00
_cell.angle_gamma   90.00
#
_symmetry.space_group_name_H-M   'P 1'
#
loop_
_entity.id
_entity.type
_entity.pdbx_description
1 polymer ?
#
loop_
_entity_poly.entity_id
_entity_poly.type
_entity_poly.pdbx_seq_one_letter_code
_entity_poly.pdbx_strand_id
1 'polypeptide(L)'
;MHYLWKRFLVLSVVMLLLLFFIIYGVLGSATADIAKPQLVADKEVILVHTLFRHGHRTPADTYPNDPYVNETFHPYGWGQLTNP
;
A
#
# COMPACT_ATOMS: atom_id res chain seq x y z
N MET A 1 57.88 37.94 -17.58
CA MET A 1 56.61 38.47 -17.04
C MET A 1 55.37 38.02 -17.81
N HIS A 2 55.35 38.06 -19.15
CA HIS A 2 54.16 37.70 -19.95
C HIS A 2 53.73 36.21 -19.85
N TYR A 3 54.66 35.26 -19.74
CA TYR A 3 54.36 33.83 -19.63
C TYR A 3 53.72 33.43 -18.29
N LEU A 4 54.11 34.09 -17.20
CA LEU A 4 53.54 33.85 -15.87
C LEU A 4 52.06 34.27 -15.83
N TRP A 5 51.74 35.45 -16.37
CA TRP A 5 50.37 35.97 -16.46
C TRP A 5 49.44 35.04 -17.25
N LYS A 6 49.92 34.48 -18.37
CA LYS A 6 49.17 33.51 -19.17
C LYS A 6 48.87 32.22 -18.40
N ARG A 7 49.81 31.74 -17.58
CA ARG A 7 49.59 30.55 -16.73
C ARG A 7 48.54 30.82 -15.64
N PHE A 8 48.58 31.99 -15.00
CA PHE A 8 47.55 32.36 -14.02
C PHE A 8 46.15 32.47 -14.64
N LEU A 9 46.05 33.01 -15.86
CA LEU A 9 44.79 33.11 -16.59
C LEU A 9 44.25 31.73 -16.95
N VAL A 10 45.10 30.82 -17.44
CA VAL A 10 44.72 29.43 -17.73
C VAL A 10 44.27 28.70 -16.47
N LEU A 11 44.99 28.83 -15.35
CA LEU A 11 44.62 28.20 -14.09
C LEU A 11 43.29 28.74 -13.52
N SER A 12 43.04 30.05 -13.67
CA SER A 12 41.76 30.67 -13.27
C SER A 12 40.59 30.14 -14.09
N VAL A 13 40.75 30.02 -15.41
CA VAL A 13 39.71 29.45 -16.29
C VAL A 13 39.45 27.98 -15.96
N VAL A 14 40.48 27.19 -15.71
CA VAL A 14 40.32 25.78 -15.30
C VAL A 14 39.61 25.67 -13.95
N MET A 15 39.95 26.52 -12.97
CA MET A 15 39.25 26.57 -11.68
C MET A 15 37.77 26.91 -11.83
N LEU A 16 37.43 27.89 -12.68
CA LEU A 16 36.04 28.28 -12.93
C LEU A 16 35.24 27.16 -13.60
N LEU A 17 35.85 26.42 -14.53
CA LEU A 17 35.23 25.25 -15.15
C LEU A 17 35.00 24.13 -14.13
N LEU A 18 35.97 23.86 -13.24
CA LEU A 18 35.80 22.88 -12.17
C LEU A 18 34.68 23.27 -11.20
N LEU A 19 34.61 24.55 -10.80
CA LEU A 19 33.54 25.05 -9.94
C LEU A 19 32.17 24.96 -10.61
N PHE A 20 32.10 25.26 -11.91
CA PHE A 20 30.88 25.06 -12.71
C PHE A 20 30.45 23.59 -12.65
N PHE A 21 31.34 22.64 -12.99
CA PHE A 21 31.00 21.21 -12.95
C PHE A 21 30.55 20.73 -11.56
N ILE A 22 31.16 21.23 -10.48
CA ILE A 22 30.75 20.89 -9.11
C ILE A 22 29.36 21.45 -8.80
N ILE A 23 29.08 22.71 -9.12
CA ILE A 23 27.78 23.35 -8.86
C ILE A 23 26.67 22.64 -9.63
N TYR A 24 26.88 22.37 -10.93
CA TYR A 24 25.89 21.67 -11.74
C TYR A 24 25.72 20.20 -11.31
N GLY A 25 26.79 19.54 -10.86
CA GLY A 25 26.74 18.18 -10.31
C GLY A 25 25.94 18.11 -9.00
N VAL A 26 26.18 19.02 -8.05
CA VAL A 26 25.46 19.08 -6.77
C VAL A 26 23.99 19.45 -6.96
N LEU A 27 23.71 20.44 -7.80
CA LEU A 27 22.33 20.85 -8.11
C LEU A 27 21.55 19.70 -8.78
N GLY A 28 22.18 18.97 -9.72
CA GLY A 28 21.59 17.80 -10.35
C GLY A 28 21.24 16.70 -9.36
N SER A 29 22.14 16.38 -8.42
CA SER A 29 21.90 15.36 -7.39
C SER A 29 20.74 15.72 -6.46
N ALA A 30 20.66 16.98 -6.02
CA ALA A 30 19.59 17.42 -5.11
C ALA A 30 18.19 17.32 -5.74
N THR A 31 18.08 17.54 -7.05
CA THR A 31 16.80 17.40 -7.77
C THR A 31 16.39 15.95 -8.01
N ALA A 32 17.35 15.03 -8.08
CA ALA A 32 17.08 13.60 -8.29
C ALA A 32 16.39 12.95 -7.07
N ASP A 33 16.77 13.36 -5.86
CA ASP A 33 16.19 12.83 -4.63
C ASP A 33 14.74 13.30 -4.40
N ILE A 34 14.42 14.54 -4.80
CA ILE A 34 13.05 15.09 -4.71
C ILE A 34 12.11 14.47 -5.75
N ALA A 35 12.64 14.11 -6.93
CA ALA A 35 11.86 13.53 -8.01
C ALA A 35 11.56 12.03 -7.82
N LYS A 36 12.13 11.37 -6.81
CA LYS A 36 11.83 9.97 -6.54
C LYS A 36 10.38 9.89 -6.03
N PRO A 37 9.45 9.33 -6.82
CA PRO A 37 8.08 9.18 -6.36
C PRO A 37 8.15 8.33 -5.11
N GLN A 38 7.60 8.82 -4.00
CA GLN A 38 7.42 8.01 -2.81
C GLN A 38 6.50 6.87 -3.24
N LEU A 39 7.09 5.69 -3.50
CA LEU A 39 6.40 4.48 -3.89
C LEU A 39 5.37 4.19 -2.80
N VAL A 40 4.16 4.68 -2.98
CA VAL A 40 2.99 4.15 -2.33
C VAL A 40 2.91 2.74 -2.87
N ALA A 41 3.41 1.79 -2.10
CA ALA A 41 3.33 0.39 -2.46
C ALA A 41 1.84 0.09 -2.63
N ASP A 42 1.41 -0.06 -3.88
CA ASP A 42 0.04 -0.43 -4.20
C ASP A 42 -0.25 -1.76 -3.49
N LYS A 43 -1.14 -1.71 -2.50
CA LYS A 43 -1.52 -2.89 -1.74
C LYS A 43 -2.48 -3.69 -2.58
N GLU A 44 -1.98 -4.76 -3.17
CA GLU A 44 -2.79 -5.71 -3.93
C GLU A 44 -3.28 -6.84 -3.02
N VAL A 45 -4.58 -7.13 -3.05
CA VAL A 45 -5.16 -8.27 -2.34
C VAL A 45 -4.97 -9.51 -3.20
N ILE A 46 -4.03 -10.37 -2.80
CA ILE A 46 -3.70 -11.59 -3.55
C ILE A 46 -4.71 -12.70 -3.23
N LEU A 47 -5.14 -12.84 -1.98
CA LEU A 47 -6.06 -13.88 -1.54
C LEU A 47 -6.81 -13.46 -0.27
N VAL A 48 -8.12 -13.75 -0.23
CA VAL A 48 -8.93 -13.66 0.98
C VAL A 48 -9.50 -15.05 1.28
N HIS A 49 -9.34 -15.51 2.50
CA HIS A 49 -10.01 -16.70 3.00
C HIS A 49 -10.86 -16.32 4.21
N THR A 50 -12.10 -16.81 4.27
CA THR A 50 -12.98 -16.48 5.38
C THR A 50 -13.77 -17.70 5.82
N LEU A 51 -13.95 -17.79 7.14
CA LEU A 51 -14.70 -18.85 7.79
C LEU A 51 -15.93 -18.22 8.46
N PHE A 52 -17.10 -18.56 7.95
CA PHE A 52 -18.37 -18.06 8.48
C PHE A 52 -19.23 -19.21 8.97
N ARG A 53 -20.03 -18.92 10.00
CA ARG A 53 -21.15 -19.77 10.38
C ARG A 53 -22.33 -19.49 9.44
N HIS A 54 -23.25 -20.45 9.33
CA HIS A 54 -24.57 -20.24 8.74
C HIS A 54 -25.32 -19.05 9.39
N GLY A 55 -26.24 -18.44 8.66
CA GLY A 55 -27.11 -17.36 9.17
C GLY A 55 -28.14 -17.84 10.21
N HIS A 56 -29.07 -16.97 10.59
CA HIS A 56 -30.16 -17.36 11.49
C HIS A 56 -31.00 -18.48 10.87
N ARG A 57 -31.26 -19.52 11.65
CA ARG A 57 -32.07 -20.68 11.27
C ARG A 57 -32.95 -21.10 12.42
N THR A 58 -34.01 -21.83 12.10
CA THR A 58 -34.84 -22.51 13.09
C THR A 58 -34.03 -23.63 13.79
N PRO A 59 -34.46 -24.08 14.98
CA PRO A 59 -33.87 -25.24 15.64
C PRO A 59 -33.80 -26.44 14.69
N ALA A 60 -32.72 -27.21 14.72
CA ALA A 60 -32.57 -28.41 13.89
C ALA A 60 -32.98 -29.69 14.64
N ASP A 61 -32.89 -29.65 15.95
CA ASP A 61 -33.19 -30.70 16.88
C ASP A 61 -33.88 -30.11 18.12
N THR A 62 -34.40 -31.00 18.95
CA THR A 62 -35.13 -30.66 20.16
C THR A 62 -34.72 -31.60 21.29
N TYR A 63 -35.15 -31.29 22.51
CA TYR A 63 -34.91 -32.08 23.71
C TYR A 63 -36.21 -32.81 24.12
N PRO A 64 -36.13 -33.93 24.88
CA PRO A 64 -37.27 -34.83 25.10
C PRO A 64 -38.55 -34.20 25.68
N ASN A 65 -38.44 -33.11 26.45
CA ASN A 65 -39.57 -32.44 27.11
C ASN A 65 -39.81 -31.02 26.57
N ASP A 66 -39.52 -30.78 25.29
CA ASP A 66 -39.74 -29.48 24.68
C ASP A 66 -41.24 -29.16 24.56
N PRO A 67 -41.75 -28.11 25.24
CA PRO A 67 -43.15 -27.73 25.14
C PRO A 67 -43.54 -27.27 23.71
N TYR A 68 -42.55 -26.93 22.87
CA TYR A 68 -42.75 -26.49 21.48
C TYR A 68 -42.35 -27.56 20.45
N VAL A 69 -42.26 -28.83 20.85
CA VAL A 69 -41.89 -29.94 19.95
C VAL A 69 -42.81 -30.07 18.72
N ASN A 70 -44.07 -29.66 18.86
CA ASN A 70 -45.05 -29.70 17.77
C ASN A 70 -45.07 -28.43 16.91
N GLU A 71 -44.21 -27.45 17.21
CA GLU A 71 -44.13 -26.23 16.40
C GLU A 71 -43.56 -26.58 15.02
N THR A 72 -44.17 -26.04 13.97
CA THR A 72 -43.79 -26.39 12.59
C THR A 72 -42.80 -25.40 11.99
N PHE A 73 -42.67 -24.22 12.61
CA PHE A 73 -41.85 -23.12 12.11
C PHE A 73 -42.18 -22.70 10.67
N HIS A 74 -43.45 -22.79 10.27
CA HIS A 74 -43.91 -22.32 8.97
C HIS A 74 -43.61 -20.82 8.77
N PRO A 75 -43.15 -20.36 7.60
CA PRO A 75 -43.01 -21.09 6.32
C PRO A 75 -41.69 -21.85 6.14
N TYR A 76 -40.74 -21.69 7.06
CA TYR A 76 -39.37 -22.14 6.85
C TYR A 76 -39.20 -23.63 7.18
N GLY A 77 -39.85 -24.13 8.23
CA GLY A 77 -39.64 -25.49 8.73
C GLY A 77 -38.42 -25.63 9.63
N TRP A 78 -38.17 -26.84 10.14
CA TRP A 78 -37.07 -27.14 11.05
C TRP A 78 -35.69 -27.11 10.36
N GLY A 79 -34.69 -26.59 11.08
CA GLY A 79 -33.30 -26.49 10.64
C GLY A 79 -33.03 -25.53 9.49
N GLN A 80 -34.05 -24.83 8.97
CA GLN A 80 -33.94 -23.97 7.78
C GLN A 80 -33.54 -22.54 8.12
N LEU A 81 -32.80 -21.91 7.20
CA LEU A 81 -32.44 -20.49 7.28
C LEU A 81 -33.70 -19.63 7.22
N THR A 82 -33.78 -18.64 8.11
CA THR A 82 -34.86 -17.65 8.14
C THR A 82 -34.41 -16.40 7.41
N ASN A 83 -35.32 -15.76 6.67
CA ASN A 83 -35.04 -14.45 6.12
C ASN A 83 -35.21 -13.39 7.24
N PRO A 84 -34.28 -12.43 7.38
CA PRO A 84 -34.51 -11.26 8.21
C PRO A 84 -35.63 -10.38 7.67
#